data_AF-A0A1Y2EXZ9-F1
#
_entry.id   AF-A0A1Y2EXZ9-F1
#
_cell.length_a   1.000
_cell.length_b   1.000
_cell.length_c   1.000
_cell.angle_alpha   90.00
_cell.angle_beta   90.00
_cell.angle_gamma   90.00
#
_symmetry.space_group_name_H-M   'P 1'
#
loop_
_entity.id
_entity.type
_entity.pdbx_description
1 polymer ?
#
loop_
_entity_poly.entity_id
_entity_poly.type
_entity_poly.pdbx_seq_one_letter_code
_entity_poly.pdbx_strand_id
1 'polypeptide(L)'
;MFKNILKLLTLVAACSTVVNAAATLDYTKEGVLRKEDKCDINFVNFGIEADISGLKVKKENNSDGSFNLSIAELKNGNVGLRSNESGYTFDENKETKDYVKITQSGNDLKDFEVKPASKGKFSLVIKNLKSCDGLSIKQTFKDDALMNTYLYYSNVTPEDINHPFNIVEFGPSSNDVPYDTLSWNMNTGLDAVREKCRIFIDFRETNNVGGFHWVWYVSTDTINADKCDNPTFYNIAKKSYASMEVMDELFGDHYNGYVIKREGKENGHMDGILVDQKYLIEIYQNGCDEQSKDQVICTISSNKKLTYKEFTEEFVKNCSSVIENPEEEVKWSVDENGVTAKFDTYSLNITNYNRGALPKNENESVSYKEFKAANSSGIARFNVCTKCGDGSYIGEKCKCEPCPENCTKCTDGKTCTECATGSELVDETETVGVLTEKEEPTESVDVNDEEETSDINDSDDEEEEVTDTPTEVKEEETDEVEEATEAEEQEEEKEPVQITKVVTIKRPKTIKKCLIKKN
;
A
#
# COMPACT_ATOMS: atom_id res chain seq x y z
N MET A 1 27.34 -22.90 -82.23
CA MET A 1 27.34 -23.52 -80.88
C MET A 1 28.26 -22.70 -80.00
N PHE A 2 27.72 -22.22 -78.88
CA PHE A 2 28.24 -21.10 -78.08
C PHE A 2 29.04 -21.58 -76.85
N LYS A 3 29.98 -20.71 -76.39
CA LYS A 3 30.68 -20.66 -75.07
C LYS A 3 31.83 -21.66 -74.89
N ASN A 4 33.10 -21.32 -74.64
CA ASN A 4 33.82 -20.17 -74.06
C ASN A 4 33.54 -19.84 -72.57
N ILE A 5 34.62 -19.94 -71.78
CA ILE A 5 34.97 -19.16 -70.57
C ILE A 5 34.31 -19.60 -69.24
N LEU A 6 35.10 -20.07 -68.25
CA LEU A 6 35.66 -19.26 -67.15
C LEU A 6 36.21 -20.14 -66.00
N LYS A 7 37.42 -19.81 -65.55
CA LYS A 7 38.00 -20.23 -64.25
C LYS A 7 37.14 -19.67 -63.12
N LEU A 8 36.70 -20.51 -62.17
CA LEU A 8 36.13 -20.03 -60.91
C LEU A 8 37.15 -20.24 -59.79
N LEU A 9 37.77 -19.13 -59.35
CA LEU A 9 38.33 -19.03 -58.01
C LEU A 9 37.16 -19.15 -57.03
N THR A 10 37.17 -20.18 -56.19
CA THR A 10 36.36 -20.23 -54.97
C THR A 10 37.03 -19.31 -53.95
N LEU A 11 36.62 -18.04 -53.94
CA LEU A 11 36.89 -17.12 -52.84
C LEU A 11 35.96 -17.54 -51.69
N VAL A 12 36.48 -18.32 -50.73
CA VAL A 12 35.79 -18.53 -49.45
C VAL A 12 35.92 -17.22 -48.67
N ALA A 13 34.93 -16.34 -48.82
CA ALA A 13 34.74 -15.26 -47.89
C ALA A 13 34.36 -15.88 -46.54
N ALA A 14 35.36 -16.03 -45.67
CA ALA A 14 35.12 -16.25 -44.26
C ALA A 14 34.46 -14.98 -43.70
N CYS A 15 33.13 -14.89 -43.82
CA CYS A 15 32.34 -14.09 -42.90
C CYS A 15 32.46 -14.77 -41.54
N SER A 16 33.54 -14.48 -40.82
CA SER A 16 33.58 -14.63 -39.37
C SER A 16 32.55 -13.65 -38.81
N THR A 17 31.29 -14.07 -38.76
CA THR A 17 30.32 -13.49 -37.86
C THR A 17 30.92 -13.69 -36.48
N VAL A 18 31.53 -12.63 -35.95
CA VAL A 18 31.91 -12.56 -34.54
C VAL A 18 30.59 -12.61 -33.79
N VAL A 19 30.17 -13.82 -33.43
CA VAL A 19 29.06 -14.02 -32.50
C VAL A 19 29.60 -13.48 -31.18
N ASN A 20 29.21 -12.27 -30.80
CA ASN A 20 29.51 -11.76 -29.46
C ASN A 20 28.97 -12.79 -28.48
N ALA A 21 29.83 -13.34 -27.63
CA ALA A 21 29.39 -14.24 -26.57
C ALA A 21 28.36 -13.50 -25.70
N ALA A 22 27.27 -14.18 -25.36
CA ALA A 22 26.29 -13.63 -24.45
C ALA A 22 26.94 -13.38 -23.07
N ALA A 23 26.56 -12.29 -22.40
CA ALA A 23 27.09 -12.00 -21.08
C ALA A 23 26.69 -13.10 -20.08
N THR A 24 27.62 -13.52 -19.24
CA THR A 24 27.35 -14.46 -18.14
C THR A 24 27.19 -13.69 -16.83
N LEU A 25 26.37 -14.20 -15.91
CA LEU A 25 26.08 -13.54 -14.63
C LEU A 25 26.54 -14.40 -13.46
N ASP A 26 27.20 -13.78 -12.49
CA ASP A 26 27.46 -14.35 -11.17
C ASP A 26 26.75 -13.52 -10.10
N TYR A 27 26.02 -14.20 -9.21
CA TYR A 27 25.28 -13.58 -8.12
C TYR A 27 26.12 -13.61 -6.83
N THR A 28 26.70 -12.47 -6.47
CA THR A 28 27.64 -12.32 -5.36
C THR A 28 27.07 -11.43 -4.24
N LYS A 29 27.78 -11.31 -3.11
CA LYS A 29 27.33 -10.45 -2.00
C LYS A 29 27.45 -8.97 -2.35
N GLU A 30 28.34 -8.65 -3.27
CA GLU A 30 28.63 -7.32 -3.75
C GLU A 30 27.61 -6.87 -4.81
N GLY A 31 26.93 -7.79 -5.50
CA GLY A 31 25.99 -7.47 -6.57
C GLY A 31 25.82 -8.61 -7.59
N VAL A 32 25.25 -8.27 -8.74
CA VAL A 32 25.19 -9.12 -9.93
C VAL A 32 26.39 -8.80 -10.80
N LEU A 33 27.39 -9.66 -10.79
CA LEU A 33 28.58 -9.53 -11.62
C LEU A 33 28.27 -9.99 -13.04
N ARG A 34 28.20 -9.02 -13.96
CA ARG A 34 28.04 -9.25 -15.38
C ARG A 34 29.41 -9.40 -16.04
N LYS A 35 29.68 -10.54 -16.67
CA LYS A 35 30.91 -10.80 -17.40
C LYS A 35 30.67 -10.81 -18.91
N GLU A 36 31.40 -9.98 -19.62
CA GLU A 36 31.39 -9.89 -21.09
C GLU A 36 32.77 -9.42 -21.54
N ASP A 37 33.25 -9.89 -22.70
CA ASP A 37 34.58 -9.56 -23.26
C ASP A 37 34.92 -8.05 -23.28
N LYS A 38 33.90 -7.18 -23.25
CA LYS A 38 34.09 -5.73 -23.21
C LYS A 38 34.47 -5.19 -21.84
N CYS A 39 33.83 -5.68 -20.77
CA CYS A 39 33.94 -5.17 -19.42
C CYS A 39 33.18 -6.06 -18.44
N ASP A 40 33.84 -6.50 -17.38
CA ASP A 40 33.19 -7.09 -16.21
C ASP A 40 32.71 -5.97 -15.30
N ILE A 41 31.43 -6.01 -14.90
CA ILE A 41 30.80 -4.93 -14.13
C ILE A 41 29.89 -5.54 -13.06
N ASN A 42 30.04 -5.09 -11.82
CA ASN A 42 29.15 -5.46 -10.74
C ASN A 42 27.96 -4.48 -10.67
N PHE A 43 26.74 -4.98 -10.76
CA PHE A 43 25.51 -4.18 -10.67
C PHE A 43 24.79 -4.42 -9.35
N VAL A 44 24.36 -3.35 -8.70
CA VAL A 44 23.67 -3.39 -7.41
C VAL A 44 22.33 -2.68 -7.52
N ASN A 45 21.25 -3.39 -7.18
CA ASN A 45 19.86 -2.92 -7.21
C ASN A 45 19.32 -2.56 -8.61
N PHE A 46 19.80 -3.25 -9.66
CA PHE A 46 19.39 -3.06 -11.06
C PHE A 46 18.58 -4.22 -11.65
N GLY A 47 18.14 -5.17 -10.83
CA GLY A 47 17.45 -6.37 -11.29
C GLY A 47 18.36 -7.58 -11.41
N ILE A 48 17.88 -8.59 -12.12
CA ILE A 48 18.52 -9.90 -12.31
C ILE A 48 18.39 -10.34 -13.78
N GLU A 49 19.09 -11.42 -14.15
CA GLU A 49 18.88 -12.11 -15.43
C GLU A 49 18.93 -11.19 -16.65
N ALA A 50 17.84 -11.11 -17.44
CA ALA A 50 17.75 -10.30 -18.65
C ALA A 50 17.94 -8.80 -18.39
N ASP A 51 17.66 -8.33 -17.19
CA ASP A 51 17.85 -6.93 -16.80
C ASP A 51 19.31 -6.51 -16.81
N ILE A 52 20.20 -7.46 -16.56
CA ILE A 52 21.65 -7.23 -16.49
C ILE A 52 22.34 -7.82 -17.72
N SER A 53 22.05 -9.08 -18.07
CA SER A 53 22.65 -9.73 -19.23
C SER A 53 22.28 -9.05 -20.56
N GLY A 54 21.05 -8.52 -20.65
CA GLY A 54 20.53 -7.82 -21.83
C GLY A 54 21.02 -6.37 -21.99
N LEU A 55 21.79 -5.83 -21.04
CA LEU A 55 22.30 -4.46 -21.13
C LEU A 55 23.23 -4.28 -22.32
N LYS A 56 23.10 -3.13 -22.98
CA LYS A 56 23.97 -2.75 -24.10
C LYS A 56 25.20 -2.03 -23.56
N VAL A 57 26.29 -2.77 -23.42
CA VAL A 57 27.60 -2.25 -23.01
C VAL A 57 28.47 -1.98 -24.24
N LYS A 58 29.05 -0.77 -24.31
CA LYS A 58 29.97 -0.35 -25.37
C LYS A 58 31.21 0.30 -24.77
N LYS A 59 32.38 -0.08 -25.27
CA LYS A 59 33.68 0.47 -24.92
C LYS A 59 34.21 1.31 -26.09
N GLU A 60 34.52 2.57 -25.83
CA GLU A 60 35.06 3.51 -26.81
C GLU A 60 36.44 3.97 -26.36
N ASN A 61 37.50 3.54 -27.06
CA ASN A 61 38.87 3.86 -26.67
C ASN A 61 39.21 5.31 -26.98
N ASN A 62 39.83 5.98 -26.03
CA ASN A 62 40.38 7.32 -26.16
C ASN A 62 41.83 7.24 -26.69
N SER A 63 42.34 8.35 -27.21
CA SER A 63 43.71 8.43 -27.77
C SER A 63 44.82 8.30 -26.73
N ASP A 64 44.51 8.54 -25.45
CA ASP A 64 45.45 8.47 -24.33
C ASP A 64 45.55 7.06 -23.70
N GLY A 65 44.87 6.07 -24.28
CA GLY A 65 44.82 4.69 -23.78
C GLY A 65 43.77 4.45 -22.70
N SER A 66 43.02 5.48 -22.28
CA SER A 66 41.78 5.31 -21.51
C SER A 66 40.61 4.94 -22.43
N PHE A 67 39.43 4.70 -21.86
CA PHE A 67 38.21 4.47 -22.62
C PHE A 67 36.98 5.03 -21.92
N ASN A 68 35.95 5.36 -22.70
CA ASN A 68 34.63 5.65 -22.19
C ASN A 68 33.77 4.37 -22.24
N LEU A 69 33.01 4.13 -21.19
CA LEU A 69 32.12 2.98 -21.07
C LEU A 69 30.68 3.47 -21.09
N SER A 70 29.95 3.10 -22.14
CA SER A 70 28.52 3.37 -22.25
C SER A 70 27.72 2.13 -21.86
N ILE A 71 26.72 2.33 -20.99
CA ILE A 71 25.81 1.29 -20.50
C ILE A 71 24.40 1.81 -20.71
N ALA A 72 23.62 1.17 -21.58
CA ALA A 72 22.26 1.61 -21.90
C ALA A 72 21.20 0.64 -21.40
N GLU A 73 19.97 1.14 -21.29
CA GLU A 73 18.76 0.41 -20.89
C GLU A 73 18.70 0.00 -19.41
N LEU A 74 19.37 0.74 -18.51
CA LEU A 74 19.27 0.51 -17.07
C LEU A 74 17.86 0.85 -16.58
N LYS A 75 17.25 -0.05 -15.82
CA LYS A 75 15.95 0.20 -15.17
C LYS A 75 16.13 1.20 -14.03
N ASN A 76 15.23 2.17 -13.95
CA ASN A 76 15.16 3.09 -12.82
C ASN A 76 14.17 2.59 -11.78
N GLY A 77 14.66 2.18 -10.60
CA GLY A 77 13.82 1.65 -9.53
C GLY A 77 13.26 2.71 -8.58
N ASN A 78 13.72 3.96 -8.69
CA ASN A 78 13.16 5.05 -7.88
C ASN A 78 11.73 5.35 -8.30
N VAL A 79 10.95 5.94 -7.40
CA VAL A 79 9.59 6.42 -7.65
C VAL A 79 9.65 7.94 -7.81
N GLY A 80 9.13 8.46 -8.92
CA GLY A 80 9.11 9.88 -9.26
C GLY A 80 7.86 10.51 -8.67
N LEU A 81 8.05 11.60 -7.95
CA LEU A 81 7.02 12.30 -7.17
C LEU A 81 5.81 12.70 -8.05
N ARG A 82 4.61 12.59 -7.45
CA ARG A 82 3.31 12.89 -8.05
C ARG A 82 3.32 14.14 -8.94
N SER A 83 3.12 13.95 -10.25
CA SER A 83 2.23 14.83 -11.00
C SER A 83 1.37 13.97 -11.92
N ASN A 84 0.05 14.10 -11.74
CA ASN A 84 -0.92 13.56 -12.66
C ASN A 84 -0.69 14.31 -13.97
N GLU A 85 -0.16 13.63 -14.99
CA GLU A 85 -0.37 13.86 -16.45
C GLU A 85 0.80 13.47 -17.34
N SER A 86 1.99 13.16 -16.83
CA SER A 86 3.04 12.60 -17.69
C SER A 86 4.06 11.80 -16.90
N GLY A 87 4.34 10.60 -17.38
CA GLY A 87 5.15 9.61 -16.69
C GLY A 87 6.49 10.16 -16.17
N TYR A 88 6.94 9.56 -15.09
CA TYR A 88 8.31 9.54 -14.57
C TYR A 88 9.30 10.49 -15.27
N THR A 89 9.41 11.72 -14.79
CA THR A 89 10.44 12.68 -15.22
C THR A 89 11.32 13.00 -14.02
N PHE A 90 12.39 12.22 -13.83
CA PHE A 90 13.55 12.82 -13.17
C PHE A 90 14.07 13.93 -14.06
N ASP A 91 14.41 15.07 -13.46
CA ASP A 91 15.07 16.16 -14.17
C ASP A 91 16.31 15.63 -14.90
N GLU A 92 16.31 15.80 -16.23
CA GLU A 92 17.29 15.23 -17.13
C GLU A 92 18.70 15.68 -16.71
N ASN A 93 19.55 14.71 -16.35
CA ASN A 93 20.96 14.84 -15.96
C ASN A 93 21.27 15.18 -14.48
N LYS A 94 20.37 15.79 -13.69
CA LYS A 94 20.72 16.21 -12.32
C LYS A 94 20.31 15.21 -11.26
N GLU A 95 19.02 14.87 -11.20
CA GLU A 95 18.50 14.12 -10.06
C GLU A 95 18.86 12.62 -10.10
N THR A 96 18.79 11.97 -11.27
CA THR A 96 19.17 10.54 -11.37
C THR A 96 20.65 10.32 -11.00
N LYS A 97 21.51 11.31 -11.25
CA LYS A 97 22.93 11.23 -10.92
C LYS A 97 23.17 11.13 -9.41
N ASP A 98 22.31 11.75 -8.59
CA ASP A 98 22.41 11.71 -7.13
C ASP A 98 22.11 10.31 -6.57
N TYR A 99 21.40 9.49 -7.34
CA TYR A 99 20.96 8.14 -6.95
C TYR A 99 21.72 7.02 -7.67
N VAL A 100 22.79 7.33 -8.38
CA VAL A 100 23.70 6.35 -8.98
C VAL A 100 25.08 6.51 -8.37
N LYS A 101 25.58 5.45 -7.73
CA LYS A 101 26.93 5.40 -7.17
C LYS A 101 27.80 4.49 -8.02
N ILE A 102 28.90 5.03 -8.52
CA ILE A 102 29.88 4.28 -9.30
C ILE A 102 31.17 4.21 -8.50
N THR A 103 31.70 3.02 -8.31
CA THR A 103 32.99 2.80 -7.64
C THR A 103 33.89 1.94 -8.49
N GLN A 104 35.21 2.16 -8.36
CA GLN A 104 36.22 1.29 -8.95
C GLN A 104 37.23 0.90 -7.88
N SER A 105 37.30 -0.39 -7.59
CA SER A 105 38.15 -0.93 -6.50
C SER A 105 37.91 -0.19 -5.16
N GLY A 106 36.64 0.11 -4.88
CA GLY A 106 36.21 0.83 -3.67
C GLY A 106 36.33 2.36 -3.71
N ASN A 107 36.89 2.96 -4.76
CA ASN A 107 36.98 4.41 -4.89
C ASN A 107 35.82 4.99 -5.70
N ASP A 108 35.21 6.07 -5.21
CA ASP A 108 34.12 6.76 -5.90
C ASP A 108 34.58 7.36 -7.24
N LEU A 109 33.81 7.10 -8.30
CA LEU A 109 33.93 7.73 -9.61
C LEU A 109 32.82 8.74 -9.81
N LYS A 110 33.16 10.03 -9.85
CA LYS A 110 32.20 11.14 -9.99
C LYS A 110 32.04 11.65 -11.43
N ASP A 111 33.00 11.32 -12.30
CA ASP A 111 33.00 11.71 -13.72
C ASP A 111 32.22 10.71 -14.58
N PHE A 112 30.90 10.85 -14.53
CA PHE A 112 29.98 10.13 -15.39
C PHE A 112 28.79 11.02 -15.78
N GLU A 113 28.18 10.67 -16.90
CA GLU A 113 26.95 11.27 -17.40
C GLU A 113 25.79 10.28 -17.28
N VAL A 114 24.60 10.81 -17.05
CA VAL A 114 23.34 10.06 -17.06
C VAL A 114 22.51 10.62 -18.21
N LYS A 115 21.93 9.76 -19.05
CA LYS A 115 21.01 10.17 -20.12
C LYS A 115 19.67 9.45 -19.94
N PRO A 116 18.54 10.15 -19.92
CA PRO A 116 17.23 9.52 -19.82
C PRO A 116 16.99 8.60 -21.02
N ALA A 117 16.20 7.55 -20.80
CA ALA A 117 15.70 6.66 -21.84
C ALA A 117 14.20 6.41 -21.62
N SER A 118 13.50 6.00 -22.67
CA SER A 118 12.06 5.78 -22.63
C SER A 118 11.65 4.74 -21.57
N LYS A 119 10.42 4.87 -21.04
CA LYS A 119 9.77 3.87 -20.16
C LYS A 119 10.50 3.62 -18.84
N GLY A 120 10.86 4.69 -18.13
CA GLY A 120 11.47 4.59 -16.79
C GLY A 120 12.87 3.95 -16.81
N LYS A 121 13.65 4.22 -17.87
CA LYS A 121 15.01 3.73 -18.03
C LYS A 121 16.00 4.88 -18.16
N PHE A 122 17.28 4.57 -18.05
CA PHE A 122 18.36 5.53 -18.34
C PHE A 122 19.61 4.82 -18.88
N SER A 123 20.57 5.63 -19.31
CA SER A 123 21.89 5.20 -19.75
C SER A 123 22.97 5.93 -18.97
N LEU A 124 24.12 5.28 -18.80
CA LEU A 124 25.32 5.84 -18.17
C LEU A 124 26.45 5.93 -19.19
N VAL A 125 27.25 6.98 -19.07
CA VAL A 125 28.56 7.10 -19.74
C VAL A 125 29.62 7.41 -18.69
N ILE A 126 30.48 6.44 -18.41
CA ILE A 126 31.62 6.59 -17.48
C ILE A 126 32.84 6.95 -18.31
N LYS A 127 33.50 8.06 -17.99
CA LYS A 127 34.57 8.62 -18.82
C LYS A 127 35.94 8.18 -18.34
N ASN A 128 36.88 8.10 -19.28
CA ASN A 128 38.32 8.00 -19.02
C ASN A 128 38.74 6.83 -18.10
N LEU A 129 38.04 5.70 -18.17
CA LEU A 129 38.40 4.48 -17.44
C LEU A 129 39.70 3.89 -18.00
N LYS A 130 40.52 3.32 -17.11
CA LYS A 130 41.76 2.61 -17.49
C LYS A 130 41.62 1.08 -17.44
N SER A 131 40.71 0.59 -16.60
CA SER A 131 40.36 -0.82 -16.48
C SER A 131 38.87 -0.95 -16.14
N CYS A 132 38.33 -2.15 -16.30
CA CYS A 132 37.04 -2.56 -15.77
C CYS A 132 37.15 -3.21 -14.38
N ASP A 133 38.37 -3.53 -13.93
CA ASP A 133 38.59 -4.27 -12.70
C ASP A 133 37.98 -3.53 -11.50
N GLY A 134 37.17 -4.25 -10.74
CA GLY A 134 36.48 -3.74 -9.56
C GLY A 134 35.47 -2.64 -9.85
N LEU A 135 34.99 -2.49 -11.08
CA LEU A 135 33.92 -1.54 -11.42
C LEU A 135 32.58 -2.02 -10.86
N SER A 136 31.94 -1.19 -10.05
CA SER A 136 30.64 -1.45 -9.46
C SER A 136 29.71 -0.26 -9.62
N ILE A 137 28.46 -0.51 -10.01
CA ILE A 137 27.44 0.49 -10.25
C ILE A 137 26.23 0.14 -9.38
N LYS A 138 25.84 1.06 -8.51
CA LYS A 138 24.73 0.89 -7.57
C LYS A 138 23.65 1.93 -7.81
N GLN A 139 22.41 1.48 -7.91
CA GLN A 139 21.25 2.34 -7.75
C GLN A 139 20.91 2.46 -6.26
N THR A 140 20.74 3.70 -5.80
CA THR A 140 20.15 4.00 -4.49
C THR A 140 18.74 4.53 -4.67
N PHE A 141 17.94 4.41 -3.62
CA PHE A 141 16.55 4.85 -3.60
C PHE A 141 16.43 6.14 -2.80
N LYS A 142 15.69 7.10 -3.34
CA LYS A 142 15.46 8.43 -2.76
C LYS A 142 14.64 8.34 -1.47
N ASP A 143 13.48 7.73 -1.61
CA ASP A 143 12.48 7.61 -0.56
C ASP A 143 12.41 6.17 -0.05
N ASP A 144 12.00 6.03 1.21
CA ASP A 144 11.58 4.74 1.73
C ASP A 144 10.31 4.29 0.97
N ALA A 145 10.15 2.98 0.81
CA ALA A 145 8.98 2.43 0.16
C ALA A 145 7.88 2.19 1.20
N LEU A 146 6.69 2.76 0.97
CA LEU A 146 5.52 2.52 1.81
C LEU A 146 4.93 1.15 1.50
N MET A 147 4.91 0.26 2.49
CA MET A 147 4.48 -1.13 2.38
C MET A 147 3.18 -1.35 3.14
N ASN A 148 2.10 -1.61 2.41
CA ASN A 148 0.86 -2.13 2.96
C ASN A 148 1.11 -3.56 3.46
N THR A 149 0.69 -3.86 4.69
CA THR A 149 0.87 -5.20 5.28
C THR A 149 -0.40 -6.03 5.16
N TYR A 150 -0.22 -7.26 4.69
CA TYR A 150 -1.31 -8.23 4.51
C TYR A 150 -0.89 -9.60 5.02
N LEU A 151 -1.88 -10.42 5.37
CA LEU A 151 -1.67 -11.78 5.84
C LEU A 151 -2.37 -12.73 4.89
N TYR A 152 -1.62 -13.58 4.20
CA TYR A 152 -2.20 -14.77 3.60
C TYR A 152 -2.61 -15.69 4.73
N TYR A 153 -3.86 -16.14 4.75
CA TYR A 153 -4.41 -17.03 5.79
C TYR A 153 -3.86 -18.46 5.67
N SER A 154 -2.54 -18.59 5.67
CA SER A 154 -1.78 -19.82 5.62
C SER A 154 -0.90 -19.93 6.85
N ASN A 155 -0.67 -21.17 7.28
CA ASN A 155 0.32 -21.48 8.32
C ASN A 155 1.67 -21.92 7.72
N VAL A 156 1.80 -21.90 6.39
CA VAL A 156 3.01 -22.28 5.65
C VAL A 156 3.31 -21.28 4.54
N THR A 157 4.59 -21.04 4.25
CA THR A 157 4.97 -20.16 3.14
C THR A 157 4.49 -20.77 1.81
N PRO A 158 3.81 -20.02 0.94
CA PRO A 158 3.45 -20.50 -0.39
C PRO A 158 4.70 -20.96 -1.16
N GLU A 159 4.61 -22.10 -1.87
CA GLU A 159 5.72 -22.61 -2.69
C GLU A 159 5.96 -21.80 -3.97
N ASP A 160 4.91 -21.15 -4.47
CA ASP A 160 4.96 -20.22 -5.60
C ASP A 160 4.29 -18.92 -5.18
N ILE A 161 5.05 -17.85 -5.03
CA ILE A 161 4.48 -16.53 -4.70
C ILE A 161 3.99 -15.76 -5.93
N ASN A 162 4.38 -16.17 -7.14
CA ASN A 162 4.16 -15.41 -8.38
C ASN A 162 2.94 -15.93 -9.15
N HIS A 163 1.85 -16.15 -8.44
CA HIS A 163 0.57 -16.57 -9.00
C HIS A 163 -0.58 -15.74 -8.42
N PRO A 164 -1.73 -15.68 -9.12
CA PRO A 164 -2.89 -14.99 -8.58
C PRO A 164 -3.47 -15.76 -7.39
N PHE A 165 -3.48 -15.13 -6.23
CA PHE A 165 -4.16 -15.66 -5.06
C PHE A 165 -5.63 -15.24 -5.03
N ASN A 166 -6.47 -16.03 -4.37
CA ASN A 166 -7.85 -15.62 -4.11
C ASN A 166 -7.88 -14.60 -2.97
N ILE A 167 -8.40 -13.40 -3.23
CA ILE A 167 -8.46 -12.30 -2.27
C ILE A 167 -9.20 -12.67 -0.97
N VAL A 168 -10.11 -13.65 -1.01
CA VAL A 168 -10.84 -14.11 0.19
C VAL A 168 -9.95 -14.83 1.20
N GLU A 169 -8.76 -15.26 0.78
CA GLU A 169 -7.76 -15.95 1.59
C GLU A 169 -6.74 -14.98 2.19
N PHE A 170 -6.95 -13.68 2.02
CA PHE A 170 -6.11 -12.62 2.58
C PHE A 170 -6.86 -11.80 3.63
N GLY A 171 -6.12 -11.40 4.66
CA GLY A 171 -6.52 -10.47 5.69
C GLY A 171 -5.77 -9.13 5.63
N PRO A 172 -6.32 -8.08 6.27
CA PRO A 172 -7.51 -8.13 7.14
C PRO A 172 -8.83 -8.19 6.36
N SER A 173 -9.00 -7.48 5.26
CA SER A 173 -10.24 -7.54 4.46
C SER A 173 -9.98 -7.40 2.97
N SER A 174 -10.87 -7.98 2.15
CA SER A 174 -10.79 -7.96 0.69
C SER A 174 -11.13 -6.59 0.07
N ASN A 175 -11.08 -5.52 0.87
CA ASN A 175 -11.43 -4.15 0.51
C ASN A 175 -10.20 -3.23 0.46
N ASP A 176 -8.99 -3.81 0.34
CA ASP A 176 -7.71 -3.09 0.17
C ASP A 176 -7.20 -2.34 1.42
N VAL A 177 -7.87 -2.46 2.58
CA VAL A 177 -7.39 -1.92 3.86
C VAL A 177 -6.30 -2.84 4.44
N PRO A 178 -5.04 -2.39 4.61
CA PRO A 178 -3.99 -3.20 5.21
C PRO A 178 -4.11 -3.26 6.75
N TYR A 179 -3.35 -4.13 7.41
CA TYR A 179 -3.21 -4.04 8.87
C TYR A 179 -2.55 -2.71 9.25
N ASP A 180 -1.48 -2.34 8.53
CA ASP A 180 -0.82 -1.05 8.61
C ASP A 180 -0.02 -0.74 7.33
N THR A 181 0.36 0.52 7.13
CA THR A 181 1.27 0.97 6.08
C THR A 181 2.61 1.37 6.68
N LEU A 182 3.66 0.58 6.40
CA LEU A 182 4.96 0.73 7.03
C LEU A 182 6.01 1.32 6.08
N SER A 183 6.89 2.17 6.59
CA SER A 183 8.04 2.69 5.82
C SER A 183 9.18 1.69 5.81
N TRP A 184 9.56 1.16 4.63
CA TRP A 184 10.69 0.25 4.44
C TRP A 184 11.85 0.93 3.72
N ASN A 185 13.00 1.00 4.38
CA ASN A 185 14.20 1.56 3.79
C ASN A 185 14.81 0.61 2.75
N MET A 186 14.49 0.85 1.48
CA MET A 186 14.92 0.00 0.35
C MET A 186 16.44 -0.13 0.26
N ASN A 187 17.19 0.93 0.54
CA ASN A 187 18.65 0.90 0.43
C ASN A 187 19.25 -0.12 1.40
N THR A 188 18.96 0.00 2.69
CA THR A 188 19.47 -0.92 3.72
C THR A 188 18.85 -2.30 3.60
N GLY A 189 17.56 -2.38 3.25
CA GLY A 189 16.83 -3.65 3.13
C GLY A 189 17.40 -4.52 2.01
N LEU A 190 17.54 -3.96 0.81
CA LEU A 190 18.12 -4.66 -0.34
C LEU A 190 19.58 -5.02 -0.13
N ASP A 191 20.37 -4.15 0.51
CA ASP A 191 21.76 -4.46 0.86
C ASP A 191 21.84 -5.63 1.83
N ALA A 192 21.04 -5.61 2.90
CA ALA A 192 21.09 -6.62 3.94
C ALA A 192 20.66 -8.01 3.44
N VAL A 193 19.59 -8.10 2.65
CA VAL A 193 19.13 -9.38 2.08
C VAL A 193 20.10 -9.92 1.04
N ARG A 194 20.71 -9.04 0.22
CA ARG A 194 21.75 -9.45 -0.74
C ARG A 194 23.00 -9.97 -0.04
N GLU A 195 23.53 -9.25 0.94
CA GLU A 195 24.81 -9.60 1.57
C GLU A 195 24.74 -10.88 2.41
N LYS A 196 23.56 -11.16 2.97
CA LYS A 196 23.34 -12.32 3.86
C LYS A 196 22.72 -13.52 3.17
N CYS A 197 21.88 -13.31 2.17
CA CYS A 197 21.13 -14.38 1.49
C CYS A 197 21.39 -14.44 -0.01
N ARG A 198 22.10 -13.47 -0.59
CA ARG A 198 22.22 -13.28 -2.03
C ARG A 198 20.84 -13.32 -2.69
N ILE A 199 19.90 -12.60 -2.08
CA ILE A 199 18.57 -12.28 -2.59
C ILE A 199 18.63 -10.92 -3.29
N PHE A 200 18.09 -10.84 -4.49
CA PHE A 200 18.14 -9.66 -5.33
C PHE A 200 16.73 -9.20 -5.70
N ILE A 201 16.60 -7.88 -5.92
CA ILE A 201 15.38 -7.30 -6.48
C ILE A 201 15.16 -7.84 -7.90
N ASP A 202 13.94 -8.28 -8.17
CA ASP A 202 13.51 -8.80 -9.46
C ASP A 202 12.50 -7.82 -10.06
N PHE A 203 12.83 -7.20 -11.20
CA PHE A 203 11.95 -6.29 -11.90
C PHE A 203 11.22 -7.03 -13.02
N ARG A 204 9.88 -7.07 -12.97
CA ARG A 204 9.08 -7.83 -13.94
C ARG A 204 8.64 -6.98 -15.12
N GLU A 205 7.66 -6.12 -14.90
CA GLU A 205 7.04 -5.33 -15.96
C GLU A 205 6.86 -3.87 -15.56
N THR A 206 6.57 -3.01 -16.54
CA THR A 206 6.22 -1.62 -16.28
C THR A 206 4.71 -1.44 -16.32
N ASN A 207 4.13 -0.82 -15.32
CA ASN A 207 2.76 -0.32 -15.35
C ASN A 207 2.74 1.22 -15.47
N ASN A 208 1.59 1.79 -15.80
CA ASN A 208 1.40 3.24 -15.92
C ASN A 208 0.48 3.83 -14.84
N VAL A 209 0.23 3.09 -13.76
CA VAL A 209 -0.64 3.53 -12.66
C VAL A 209 0.14 4.54 -11.82
N GLY A 210 -0.20 5.83 -11.94
CA GLY A 210 0.58 6.91 -11.35
C GLY A 210 1.92 7.17 -12.05
N GLY A 211 2.07 6.78 -13.33
CA GLY A 211 3.28 6.92 -14.15
C GLY A 211 3.97 5.59 -14.46
N PHE A 212 5.03 5.63 -15.29
CA PHE A 212 5.78 4.44 -15.70
C PHE A 212 6.64 3.87 -14.57
N HIS A 213 6.11 2.89 -13.84
CA HIS A 213 6.76 2.27 -12.69
C HIS A 213 7.07 0.81 -12.95
N TRP A 214 8.22 0.35 -12.46
CA TRP A 214 8.53 -1.08 -12.47
C TRP A 214 7.81 -1.80 -11.33
N VAL A 215 7.15 -2.89 -11.69
CA VAL A 215 6.75 -3.96 -10.77
C VAL A 215 8.02 -4.67 -10.31
N TRP A 216 8.15 -4.87 -9.00
CA TRP A 216 9.30 -5.56 -8.44
C TRP A 216 8.94 -6.47 -7.27
N TYR A 217 9.78 -7.48 -7.06
CA TYR A 217 9.62 -8.49 -6.02
C TYR A 217 10.96 -8.75 -5.32
N VAL A 218 10.89 -9.03 -4.01
CA VAL A 218 12.01 -9.45 -3.17
C VAL A 218 11.49 -10.55 -2.24
N SER A 219 12.01 -11.76 -2.37
CA SER A 219 11.59 -12.93 -1.59
C SER A 219 12.62 -14.05 -1.69
N THR A 220 12.35 -15.18 -1.05
CA THR A 220 13.13 -16.41 -1.23
C THR A 220 12.95 -17.09 -2.60
N ASP A 221 11.90 -16.72 -3.34
CA ASP A 221 11.56 -17.27 -4.66
C ASP A 221 12.25 -16.51 -5.81
N THR A 222 12.77 -15.31 -5.53
CA THR A 222 13.70 -14.66 -6.45
C THR A 222 15.07 -15.37 -6.41
N ILE A 223 16.08 -14.84 -7.12
CA ILE A 223 17.42 -15.42 -7.03
C ILE A 223 17.88 -15.38 -5.58
N ASN A 224 17.97 -16.56 -4.95
CA ASN A 224 18.35 -16.79 -3.56
C ASN A 224 19.58 -17.71 -3.52
N ALA A 225 20.75 -17.15 -3.83
CA ALA A 225 21.92 -17.98 -4.12
C ALA A 225 22.54 -18.66 -2.88
N ASP A 226 22.24 -18.16 -1.66
CA ASP A 226 22.61 -18.82 -0.39
C ASP A 226 21.52 -19.77 0.15
N LYS A 227 20.37 -19.87 -0.51
CA LYS A 227 19.23 -20.72 -0.09
C LYS A 227 18.74 -20.39 1.32
N CYS A 228 18.62 -19.11 1.65
CA CYS A 228 17.95 -18.68 2.87
C CYS A 228 16.51 -19.16 2.89
N ASP A 229 16.03 -19.59 4.04
CA ASP A 229 14.62 -19.85 4.27
C ASP A 229 13.83 -18.55 4.52
N ASN A 230 12.51 -18.66 4.54
CA ASN A 230 11.63 -17.50 4.72
C ASN A 230 11.81 -16.80 6.08
N PRO A 231 11.91 -17.53 7.21
CA PRO A 231 12.19 -16.90 8.50
C PRO A 231 13.51 -16.11 8.51
N THR A 232 14.56 -16.61 7.86
CA THR A 232 15.84 -15.89 7.74
C THR A 232 15.69 -14.64 6.88
N PHE A 233 15.05 -14.74 5.71
CA PHE A 233 14.76 -13.60 4.85
C PHE A 233 14.01 -12.50 5.62
N TYR A 234 12.89 -12.85 6.25
CA TYR A 234 12.07 -11.90 6.99
C TYR A 234 12.83 -11.24 8.14
N ASN A 235 13.58 -12.01 8.93
CA ASN A 235 14.37 -11.47 10.04
C ASN A 235 15.48 -10.49 9.60
N ILE A 236 15.93 -10.59 8.35
CA ILE A 236 16.88 -9.64 7.77
C ILE A 236 16.12 -8.41 7.27
N ALA A 237 15.08 -8.61 6.46
CA ALA A 237 14.31 -7.54 5.83
C ALA A 237 13.57 -6.66 6.87
N LYS A 238 13.05 -7.26 7.94
CA LYS A 238 12.29 -6.57 8.99
C LYS A 238 13.07 -5.45 9.69
N LYS A 239 14.41 -5.55 9.72
CA LYS A 239 15.31 -4.57 10.36
C LYS A 239 15.42 -3.25 9.60
N SER A 240 14.92 -3.20 8.37
CA SER A 240 14.92 -2.01 7.53
C SER A 240 13.57 -1.29 7.54
N TYR A 241 12.59 -1.75 8.31
CA TYR A 241 11.39 -0.97 8.59
C TYR A 241 11.65 0.08 9.66
N ALA A 242 11.06 1.26 9.49
CA ALA A 242 11.20 2.36 10.46
C ALA A 242 10.52 2.03 11.80
N SER A 243 9.36 1.38 11.75
CA SER A 243 8.63 0.85 12.90
C SER A 243 7.88 -0.42 12.50
N MET A 244 7.77 -1.36 13.43
CA MET A 244 6.96 -2.59 13.33
C MET A 244 5.94 -2.68 14.47
N GLU A 245 5.79 -1.63 15.28
CA GLU A 245 5.05 -1.67 16.55
C GLU A 245 3.61 -2.16 16.39
N VAL A 246 2.89 -1.71 15.34
CA VAL A 246 1.50 -2.14 15.10
C VAL A 246 1.46 -3.63 14.74
N MET A 247 2.41 -4.12 13.95
CA MET A 247 2.47 -5.55 13.60
C MET A 247 2.87 -6.40 14.82
N ASP A 248 3.76 -5.90 15.66
CA ASP A 248 4.17 -6.54 16.91
C ASP A 248 3.01 -6.55 17.92
N GLU A 249 2.18 -5.49 17.98
CA GLU A 249 0.96 -5.45 18.80
C GLU A 249 -0.09 -6.44 18.28
N LEU A 250 -0.31 -6.46 16.96
CA LEU A 250 -1.33 -7.31 16.36
C LEU A 250 -0.95 -8.79 16.40
N PHE A 251 0.31 -9.14 16.12
CA PHE A 251 0.72 -10.54 15.89
C PHE A 251 1.85 -11.03 16.81
N GLY A 252 2.51 -10.15 17.56
CA GLY A 252 3.75 -10.47 18.25
C GLY A 252 4.80 -11.05 17.29
N ASP A 253 5.50 -12.09 17.73
CA ASP A 253 6.51 -12.78 16.92
C ASP A 253 5.91 -13.74 15.84
N HIS A 254 4.58 -13.78 15.69
CA HIS A 254 3.90 -14.76 14.84
C HIS A 254 3.68 -14.31 13.40
N TYR A 255 3.95 -13.05 13.07
CA TYR A 255 3.90 -12.58 11.69
C TYR A 255 5.22 -12.88 10.97
N ASN A 256 5.15 -13.55 9.82
CA ASN A 256 6.32 -13.83 9.00
C ASN A 256 6.09 -13.38 7.56
N GLY A 257 6.61 -12.21 7.21
CA GLY A 257 6.57 -11.66 5.85
C GLY A 257 7.35 -12.52 4.87
N TYR A 258 6.74 -12.93 3.75
CA TYR A 258 7.36 -13.81 2.77
C TYR A 258 7.71 -13.14 1.44
N VAL A 259 7.12 -11.98 1.16
CA VAL A 259 7.47 -11.20 -0.03
C VAL A 259 7.30 -9.72 0.25
N ILE A 260 8.29 -8.95 -0.21
CA ILE A 260 8.17 -7.51 -0.36
C ILE A 260 8.04 -7.23 -1.84
N LYS A 261 6.94 -6.62 -2.27
CA LYS A 261 6.65 -6.41 -3.68
C LYS A 261 5.99 -5.08 -3.95
N ARG A 262 5.95 -4.71 -5.21
CA ARG A 262 5.12 -3.61 -5.73
C ARG A 262 4.43 -4.07 -7.00
N GLU A 263 3.11 -4.00 -7.01
CA GLU A 263 2.25 -4.46 -8.12
C GLU A 263 1.66 -3.31 -8.94
N GLY A 264 2.25 -2.11 -8.81
CA GLY A 264 1.96 -0.95 -9.66
C GLY A 264 1.18 0.19 -9.04
N LYS A 265 0.63 -0.01 -7.85
CA LYS A 265 0.16 1.10 -7.02
C LYS A 265 1.35 1.93 -6.48
N GLU A 266 1.03 3.06 -5.86
CA GLU A 266 2.00 3.92 -5.15
C GLU A 266 2.68 3.13 -4.02
N ASN A 267 1.89 2.48 -3.18
CA ASN A 267 2.38 1.63 -2.10
C ASN A 267 2.72 0.22 -2.62
N GLY A 268 3.77 -0.37 -2.07
CA GLY A 268 4.07 -1.78 -2.20
C GLY A 268 3.38 -2.60 -1.10
N HIS A 269 3.59 -3.90 -1.12
CA HIS A 269 3.01 -4.86 -0.21
C HIS A 269 4.13 -5.62 0.52
N MET A 270 3.91 -5.86 1.82
CA MET A 270 4.56 -6.92 2.57
C MET A 270 3.49 -7.96 2.87
N ASP A 271 3.49 -9.05 2.12
CA ASP A 271 2.58 -10.16 2.38
C ASP A 271 3.26 -11.14 3.35
N GLY A 272 2.54 -11.56 4.37
CA GLY A 272 3.02 -12.49 5.39
C GLY A 272 2.10 -13.69 5.61
N ILE A 273 2.57 -14.58 6.48
CA ILE A 273 1.83 -15.74 6.98
C ILE A 273 1.88 -15.76 8.51
N LEU A 274 1.00 -16.57 9.11
CA LEU A 274 0.98 -16.79 10.55
C LEU A 274 1.83 -18.02 10.91
N VAL A 275 2.93 -17.82 11.64
CA VAL A 275 3.84 -18.88 12.09
C VAL A 275 3.67 -19.20 13.57
N ASP A 276 3.97 -20.45 13.94
CA ASP A 276 3.87 -20.99 15.30
C ASP A 276 2.48 -20.88 15.97
N GLN A 277 1.47 -20.46 15.20
CA GLN A 277 0.07 -20.39 15.56
C GLN A 277 -0.75 -20.96 14.41
N LYS A 278 -1.98 -21.39 14.70
CA LYS A 278 -2.85 -22.07 13.73
C LYS A 278 -4.06 -21.23 13.39
N TYR A 279 -4.76 -20.79 14.43
CA TYR A 279 -6.01 -20.06 14.34
C TYR A 279 -5.76 -18.58 14.57
N LEU A 280 -6.49 -17.75 13.82
CA LEU A 280 -6.48 -16.31 13.97
C LEU A 280 -7.91 -15.82 14.22
N ILE A 281 -8.05 -14.85 15.11
CA ILE A 281 -9.26 -14.04 15.25
C ILE A 281 -8.86 -12.60 14.97
N GLU A 282 -9.55 -11.95 14.05
CA GLU A 282 -9.44 -10.51 13.80
C GLU A 282 -10.61 -9.79 14.44
N ILE A 283 -10.31 -8.72 15.18
CA ILE A 283 -11.30 -7.87 15.82
C ILE A 283 -11.34 -6.53 15.10
N TYR A 284 -12.56 -6.12 14.74
CA TYR A 284 -12.88 -4.87 14.09
C TYR A 284 -13.70 -4.01 15.05
N GLN A 285 -13.60 -2.70 14.91
CA GLN A 285 -14.37 -1.78 15.74
C GLN A 285 -15.56 -1.23 14.97
N ASN A 286 -16.76 -1.40 15.53
CA ASN A 286 -17.98 -0.78 15.02
C ASN A 286 -18.47 0.29 16.00
N GLY A 287 -18.81 1.46 15.48
CA GLY A 287 -19.57 2.48 16.23
C GLY A 287 -18.80 3.74 16.62
N CYS A 288 -17.72 4.10 15.92
CA CYS A 288 -17.06 5.41 16.05
C CYS A 288 -16.75 6.00 14.69
N ASP A 289 -17.06 7.28 14.51
CA ASP A 289 -17.04 7.96 13.21
C ASP A 289 -15.63 8.13 12.62
N GLU A 290 -14.59 8.04 13.44
CA GLU A 290 -13.21 8.36 13.04
C GLU A 290 -12.38 7.15 12.60
N GLN A 291 -12.84 5.92 12.86
CA GLN A 291 -12.10 4.71 12.53
C GLN A 291 -12.77 3.98 11.37
N SER A 292 -11.97 3.53 10.40
CA SER A 292 -12.46 2.65 9.34
C SER A 292 -13.03 1.38 9.98
N LYS A 293 -14.31 1.09 9.69
CA LYS A 293 -15.01 -0.13 10.10
C LYS A 293 -14.31 -1.42 9.62
N ASP A 294 -13.45 -1.29 8.62
CA ASP A 294 -12.71 -2.40 8.02
C ASP A 294 -11.25 -2.48 8.51
N GLN A 295 -10.85 -1.61 9.45
CA GLN A 295 -9.54 -1.69 10.09
C GLN A 295 -9.56 -2.75 11.20
N VAL A 296 -8.59 -3.66 11.18
CA VAL A 296 -8.36 -4.56 12.31
C VAL A 296 -7.63 -3.81 13.42
N ILE A 297 -8.16 -3.92 14.63
CA ILE A 297 -7.69 -3.18 15.82
C ILE A 297 -6.98 -4.09 16.83
N CYS A 298 -7.23 -5.39 16.73
CA CYS A 298 -6.67 -6.42 17.59
C CYS A 298 -6.70 -7.75 16.84
N THR A 299 -5.72 -8.62 17.11
CA THR A 299 -5.84 -10.03 16.75
C THR A 299 -5.60 -10.94 17.94
N ILE A 300 -6.19 -12.14 17.88
CA ILE A 300 -5.94 -13.21 18.83
C ILE A 300 -5.48 -14.42 18.04
N SER A 301 -4.22 -14.81 18.22
CA SER A 301 -3.64 -15.99 17.58
C SER A 301 -3.55 -17.16 18.57
N SER A 302 -3.78 -18.38 18.09
CA SER A 302 -3.78 -19.56 18.96
C SER A 302 -3.45 -20.86 18.21
N ASN A 303 -2.95 -21.86 18.95
CA ASN A 303 -2.61 -23.18 18.40
C ASN A 303 -3.77 -24.18 18.41
N LYS A 304 -4.91 -23.79 18.98
CA LYS A 304 -6.12 -24.60 19.09
C LYS A 304 -7.36 -23.72 18.99
N LYS A 305 -8.51 -24.29 18.64
CA LYS A 305 -9.79 -23.58 18.73
C LYS A 305 -10.04 -23.16 20.18
N LEU A 306 -10.36 -21.89 20.40
CA LEU A 306 -10.61 -21.36 21.73
C LEU A 306 -12.02 -21.73 22.19
N THR A 307 -12.14 -22.28 23.40
CA THR A 307 -13.43 -22.36 24.10
C THR A 307 -13.94 -20.96 24.43
N TYR A 308 -15.23 -20.81 24.78
CA TYR A 308 -15.76 -19.54 25.26
C TYR A 308 -14.89 -18.88 26.33
N LYS A 309 -14.51 -19.64 27.36
CA LYS A 309 -13.68 -19.14 28.45
C LYS A 309 -12.28 -18.70 27.99
N GLU A 310 -11.65 -19.46 27.11
CA GLU A 310 -10.32 -19.11 26.60
C GLU A 310 -10.37 -17.90 25.67
N PHE A 311 -11.45 -17.76 24.89
CA PHE A 311 -11.66 -16.58 24.06
C PHE A 311 -11.77 -15.32 24.90
N THR A 312 -12.56 -15.33 25.98
CA THR A 312 -12.72 -14.14 26.84
C THR A 312 -11.41 -13.78 27.56
N GLU A 313 -10.65 -14.78 28.02
CA GLU A 313 -9.32 -14.57 28.62
C GLU A 313 -8.32 -13.97 27.63
N GLU A 314 -8.21 -14.53 26.42
CA GLU A 314 -7.27 -14.02 25.41
C GLU A 314 -7.73 -12.66 24.83
N PHE A 315 -9.04 -12.36 24.81
CA PHE A 315 -9.53 -11.06 24.39
C PHE A 315 -9.07 -9.94 25.33
N VAL A 316 -9.20 -10.12 26.65
CA VAL A 316 -8.72 -9.14 27.64
C VAL A 316 -7.21 -8.93 27.54
N LYS A 317 -6.47 -10.02 27.30
CA LYS A 317 -5.01 -10.02 27.29
C LYS A 317 -4.41 -9.37 26.04
N ASN A 318 -4.98 -9.63 24.85
CA ASN A 318 -4.35 -9.23 23.59
C ASN A 318 -5.01 -7.99 22.95
N CYS A 319 -6.23 -7.61 23.34
CA CYS A 319 -6.92 -6.46 22.75
C CYS A 319 -6.80 -5.18 23.58
N SER A 320 -5.58 -4.75 23.88
CA SER A 320 -5.29 -3.50 24.61
C SER A 320 -5.84 -2.23 23.95
N SER A 321 -6.06 -2.26 22.64
CA SER A 321 -6.71 -1.17 21.90
C SER A 321 -8.18 -0.97 22.30
N VAL A 322 -8.83 -2.01 22.81
CA VAL A 322 -10.25 -2.03 23.22
C VAL A 322 -10.41 -2.01 24.74
N ILE A 323 -9.48 -2.64 25.45
CA ILE A 323 -9.54 -2.84 26.90
C ILE A 323 -8.84 -1.68 27.61
N GLU A 324 -9.60 -0.87 28.34
CA GLU A 324 -9.06 0.29 29.06
C GLU A 324 -8.32 -0.13 30.34
N ASN A 325 -8.83 -1.15 31.04
CA ASN A 325 -8.24 -1.68 32.27
C ASN A 325 -8.24 -3.21 32.30
N PRO A 326 -7.12 -3.87 31.99
CA PRO A 326 -7.06 -5.33 31.91
C PRO A 326 -7.09 -6.04 33.29
N GLU A 327 -6.86 -5.31 34.39
CA GLU A 327 -6.89 -5.87 35.75
C GLU A 327 -8.30 -5.88 36.36
N GLU A 328 -9.26 -5.26 35.69
CA GLU A 328 -10.63 -5.14 36.18
C GLU A 328 -11.39 -6.48 36.14
N GLU A 329 -12.26 -6.70 37.13
CA GLU A 329 -13.12 -7.88 37.13
C GLU A 329 -14.25 -7.74 36.09
N VAL A 330 -14.17 -8.53 35.03
CA VAL A 330 -15.12 -8.47 33.91
C VAL A 330 -16.25 -9.48 34.07
N LYS A 331 -17.50 -9.01 33.97
CA LYS A 331 -18.67 -9.88 33.94
C LYS A 331 -19.02 -10.24 32.50
N TRP A 332 -18.71 -11.47 32.13
CA TRP A 332 -18.97 -12.01 30.80
C TRP A 332 -20.34 -12.69 30.72
N SER A 333 -21.01 -12.56 29.57
CA SER A 333 -22.19 -13.34 29.21
C SER A 333 -22.17 -13.67 27.72
N VAL A 334 -22.89 -14.71 27.33
CA VAL A 334 -22.99 -15.18 25.95
C VAL A 334 -24.39 -15.66 25.64
N ASP A 335 -24.89 -15.31 24.46
CA ASP A 335 -26.16 -15.78 23.91
C ASP A 335 -26.09 -15.93 22.38
N GLU A 336 -27.24 -16.10 21.73
CA GLU A 336 -27.33 -16.27 20.28
C GLU A 336 -26.91 -15.01 19.49
N ASN A 337 -26.92 -13.83 20.13
CA ASN A 337 -26.59 -12.55 19.51
C ASN A 337 -25.10 -12.21 19.62
N GLY A 338 -24.39 -12.82 20.56
CA GLY A 338 -22.94 -12.63 20.70
C GLY A 338 -22.42 -12.79 22.12
N VAL A 339 -21.27 -12.16 22.37
CA VAL A 339 -20.60 -12.17 23.66
C VAL A 339 -20.58 -10.74 24.22
N THR A 340 -21.01 -10.59 25.47
CA THR A 340 -20.98 -9.29 26.16
C THR A 340 -19.98 -9.32 27.30
N ALA A 341 -19.19 -8.25 27.42
CA ALA A 341 -18.29 -7.99 28.53
C ALA A 341 -18.80 -6.76 29.28
N LYS A 342 -19.00 -6.85 30.60
CA LYS A 342 -19.39 -5.72 31.43
C LYS A 342 -18.30 -5.37 32.43
N PHE A 343 -17.78 -4.15 32.28
CA PHE A 343 -16.90 -3.45 33.19
C PHE A 343 -17.74 -2.51 34.08
N ASP A 344 -17.11 -1.88 35.07
CA ASP A 344 -17.72 -0.92 35.98
C ASP A 344 -18.10 0.37 35.24
N THR A 345 -17.24 0.83 34.32
CA THR A 345 -17.41 2.11 33.59
C THR A 345 -17.88 1.95 32.15
N TYR A 346 -17.80 0.75 31.57
CA TYR A 346 -18.23 0.50 30.19
C TYR A 346 -18.67 -0.96 29.96
N SER A 347 -19.18 -1.24 28.77
CA SER A 347 -19.47 -2.59 28.32
C SER A 347 -19.09 -2.75 26.86
N LEU A 348 -18.74 -3.97 26.48
CA LEU A 348 -18.41 -4.35 25.12
C LEU A 348 -19.44 -5.35 24.64
N ASN A 349 -19.93 -5.16 23.42
CA ASN A 349 -20.70 -6.17 22.70
C ASN A 349 -19.87 -6.68 21.53
N ILE A 350 -19.59 -7.98 21.52
CA ILE A 350 -18.82 -8.65 20.48
C ILE A 350 -19.79 -9.48 19.64
N THR A 351 -19.82 -9.22 18.35
CA THR A 351 -20.74 -9.85 17.39
C THR A 351 -20.00 -10.47 16.22
N ASN A 352 -20.66 -11.40 15.53
CA ASN A 352 -20.11 -12.00 14.32
C ASN A 352 -19.99 -10.95 13.22
N TYR A 353 -18.83 -10.90 12.54
CA TYR A 353 -18.65 -10.04 11.37
C TYR A 353 -18.62 -10.88 10.09
N ASN A 354 -17.60 -11.73 9.93
CA ASN A 354 -17.45 -12.63 8.81
C ASN A 354 -16.46 -13.72 9.20
N ARG A 355 -16.47 -14.87 8.52
CA ARG A 355 -15.56 -16.00 8.74
C ARG A 355 -15.70 -16.56 10.16
N GLY A 356 -16.13 -17.81 10.29
CA GLY A 356 -16.32 -18.41 11.61
C GLY A 356 -17.53 -17.86 12.38
N ALA A 357 -17.57 -18.13 13.69
CA ALA A 357 -18.65 -17.70 14.56
C ALA A 357 -18.22 -17.72 16.04
N LEU A 358 -18.73 -16.77 16.83
CA LEU A 358 -18.66 -16.77 18.28
C LEU A 358 -19.40 -17.98 18.88
N PRO A 359 -18.98 -18.45 20.09
CA PRO A 359 -19.75 -19.41 20.86
C PRO A 359 -21.15 -18.89 21.16
N LYS A 360 -22.17 -19.76 21.15
CA LYS A 360 -23.55 -19.37 21.51
C LYS A 360 -23.90 -19.63 22.97
N ASN A 361 -23.04 -20.33 23.68
CA ASN A 361 -23.12 -20.60 25.11
C ASN A 361 -21.73 -20.92 25.67
N GLU A 362 -21.62 -21.01 27.00
CA GLU A 362 -20.35 -21.18 27.70
C GLU A 362 -19.63 -22.51 27.43
N ASN A 363 -20.31 -23.51 26.87
CA ASN A 363 -19.74 -24.82 26.58
C ASN A 363 -19.25 -24.95 25.13
N GLU A 364 -19.50 -23.95 24.29
CA GLU A 364 -19.09 -23.94 22.90
C GLU A 364 -17.70 -23.33 22.70
N SER A 365 -17.14 -23.57 21.53
CA SER A 365 -15.88 -23.00 21.08
C SER A 365 -16.11 -22.07 19.92
N VAL A 366 -15.17 -21.16 19.71
CA VAL A 366 -15.12 -20.33 18.51
C VAL A 366 -15.04 -21.25 17.28
N SER A 367 -15.89 -20.96 16.30
CA SER A 367 -15.84 -21.56 14.98
C SER A 367 -14.97 -20.71 14.06
N TYR A 368 -14.24 -21.36 13.16
CA TYR A 368 -13.29 -20.72 12.25
C TYR A 368 -13.58 -21.16 10.81
N LYS A 369 -13.37 -20.26 9.85
CA LYS A 369 -13.38 -20.58 8.43
C LYS A 369 -12.00 -21.06 8.02
N GLU A 370 -11.92 -22.29 7.53
CA GLU A 370 -10.71 -22.87 6.95
C GLU A 370 -10.66 -22.64 5.43
N PHE A 371 -9.45 -22.41 4.93
CA PHE A 371 -9.12 -22.32 3.51
C PHE A 371 -8.14 -23.44 3.16
N LYS A 372 -8.64 -24.48 2.51
CA LYS A 372 -7.83 -25.66 2.16
C LYS A 372 -6.70 -25.33 1.20
N ALA A 373 -6.95 -24.46 0.21
CA ALA A 373 -5.93 -24.08 -0.77
C ALA A 373 -4.77 -23.31 -0.10
N ALA A 374 -5.09 -22.50 0.90
CA ALA A 374 -4.12 -21.78 1.71
C ALA A 374 -3.49 -22.61 2.85
N ASN A 375 -3.77 -23.91 2.99
CA ASN A 375 -3.34 -24.70 4.17
C ASN A 375 -3.67 -24.00 5.51
N SER A 376 -4.80 -23.30 5.56
CA SER A 376 -5.25 -22.53 6.72
C SER A 376 -5.82 -23.45 7.80
N SER A 377 -5.39 -23.29 9.04
CA SER A 377 -6.06 -23.94 10.17
C SER A 377 -7.34 -23.22 10.60
N GLY A 378 -7.52 -21.94 10.22
CA GLY A 378 -8.81 -21.24 10.28
C GLY A 378 -8.76 -19.80 10.79
N ILE A 379 -9.58 -18.93 10.19
CA ILE A 379 -9.77 -17.52 10.57
C ILE A 379 -11.18 -17.28 11.10
N ALA A 380 -11.31 -16.41 12.10
CA ALA A 380 -12.59 -15.83 12.49
C ALA A 380 -12.53 -14.30 12.56
N ARG A 381 -13.64 -13.61 12.26
CA ARG A 381 -13.71 -12.14 12.39
C ARG A 381 -14.92 -11.70 13.18
N PHE A 382 -14.68 -10.80 14.13
CA PHE A 382 -15.71 -10.28 15.02
C PHE A 382 -15.67 -8.76 15.06
N ASN A 383 -16.82 -8.16 15.28
CA ASN A 383 -16.94 -6.74 15.58
C ASN A 383 -17.04 -6.56 17.08
N VAL A 384 -16.44 -5.49 17.60
CA VAL A 384 -16.67 -5.01 18.95
C VAL A 384 -17.29 -3.61 18.92
N CYS A 385 -18.31 -3.42 19.75
CA CYS A 385 -18.94 -2.14 20.00
C CYS A 385 -18.79 -1.78 21.48
N THR A 386 -18.20 -0.62 21.76
CA THR A 386 -18.11 -0.06 23.12
C THR A 386 -19.40 0.67 23.47
N LYS A 387 -19.88 0.49 24.70
CA LYS A 387 -20.96 1.28 25.30
C LYS A 387 -20.49 1.82 26.63
N CYS A 388 -20.38 3.14 26.73
CA CYS A 388 -19.97 3.82 27.94
C CYS A 388 -21.07 3.82 29.00
N GLY A 389 -20.67 3.76 30.27
CA GLY A 389 -21.56 3.88 31.42
C GLY A 389 -22.02 5.32 31.66
N ASP A 390 -22.89 5.50 32.65
CA ASP A 390 -23.36 6.82 33.05
C ASP A 390 -22.18 7.73 33.46
N GLY A 391 -22.26 9.02 33.12
CA GLY A 391 -21.22 10.00 33.36
C GLY A 391 -20.10 10.03 32.31
N SER A 392 -20.23 9.25 31.23
CA SER A 392 -19.28 9.21 30.11
C SER A 392 -19.96 9.10 28.75
N TYR A 393 -19.24 9.44 27.69
CA TYR A 393 -19.63 9.27 26.28
C TYR A 393 -18.52 8.60 25.48
N ILE A 394 -18.84 8.11 24.29
CA ILE A 394 -17.87 7.49 23.37
C ILE A 394 -17.09 8.62 22.68
N GLY A 395 -15.80 8.74 22.97
CA GLY A 395 -14.88 9.70 22.38
C GLY A 395 -14.04 9.12 21.23
N GLU A 396 -12.87 9.71 20.99
CA GLU A 396 -11.97 9.28 19.93
C GLU A 396 -11.54 7.82 20.13
N LYS A 397 -11.42 7.07 19.02
CA LYS A 397 -11.06 5.63 19.02
C LYS A 397 -11.91 4.77 19.97
N CYS A 398 -13.18 5.15 20.16
CA CYS A 398 -14.16 4.45 20.99
C CYS A 398 -13.80 4.30 22.47
N LYS A 399 -12.98 5.20 23.00
CA LYS A 399 -12.70 5.26 24.43
C LYS A 399 -13.77 6.04 25.16
N CYS A 400 -14.07 5.66 26.40
CA CYS A 400 -15.04 6.37 27.19
C CYS A 400 -14.43 7.63 27.82
N GLU A 401 -14.97 8.78 27.44
CA GLU A 401 -14.54 10.09 27.93
C GLU A 401 -15.56 10.65 28.93
N PRO A 402 -15.12 11.38 29.97
CA PRO A 402 -16.01 11.92 30.98
C PRO A 402 -16.96 12.99 30.40
N CYS A 403 -18.22 12.97 30.85
CA CYS A 403 -19.18 14.01 30.52
C CYS A 403 -18.76 15.39 31.11
N PRO A 404 -19.35 16.48 30.59
CA PRO A 404 -19.20 17.82 31.18
C PRO A 404 -19.53 17.85 32.69
N GLU A 405 -18.96 18.81 33.42
CA GLU A 405 -19.19 18.94 34.86
C GLU A 405 -20.70 18.93 35.21
N ASN A 406 -21.04 18.21 36.29
CA ASN A 406 -22.40 18.05 36.80
C ASN A 406 -23.39 17.37 35.82
N CYS A 407 -22.90 16.69 34.79
CA CYS A 407 -23.69 15.92 33.84
C CYS A 407 -23.63 14.41 34.14
N THR A 408 -24.78 13.73 34.17
CA THR A 408 -24.87 12.27 34.32
C THR A 408 -25.03 11.55 32.98
N LYS A 409 -25.55 12.20 31.94
CA LYS A 409 -25.56 11.64 30.57
C LYS A 409 -25.29 12.71 29.53
N CYS A 410 -24.39 12.45 28.61
CA CYS A 410 -24.00 13.37 27.55
C CYS A 410 -23.89 12.64 26.21
N THR A 411 -23.95 13.40 25.12
CA THR A 411 -23.69 12.89 23.76
C THR A 411 -22.27 13.17 23.31
N ASP A 412 -21.64 14.18 23.89
CA ASP A 412 -20.27 14.62 23.59
C ASP A 412 -19.71 15.42 24.80
N GLY A 413 -18.45 15.83 24.72
CA GLY A 413 -17.75 16.59 25.76
C GLY A 413 -18.26 18.02 26.01
N LYS A 414 -19.35 18.44 25.35
CA LYS A 414 -19.97 19.76 25.51
C LYS A 414 -21.47 19.69 25.81
N THR A 415 -22.16 18.68 25.29
CA THR A 415 -23.62 18.59 25.27
C THR A 415 -24.12 17.59 26.31
N CYS A 416 -24.69 18.12 27.38
CA CYS A 416 -25.36 17.34 28.40
C CYS A 416 -26.82 17.06 28.02
N THR A 417 -27.29 15.86 28.35
CA THR A 417 -28.69 15.42 28.18
C THR A 417 -29.39 15.20 29.53
N GLU A 418 -28.64 14.85 30.58
CA GLU A 418 -29.18 14.65 31.93
C GLU A 418 -28.19 15.18 32.97
N CYS A 419 -28.66 16.02 33.90
CA CYS A 419 -27.83 16.60 34.96
C CYS A 419 -27.83 15.77 36.23
N ALA A 420 -26.72 15.83 36.97
CA ALA A 420 -26.61 15.30 38.31
C ALA A 420 -27.62 15.95 39.27
N THR A 421 -27.98 15.21 40.32
CA THR A 421 -28.89 15.70 41.36
C THR A 421 -28.32 16.98 41.99
N GLY A 422 -29.10 18.07 41.95
CA GLY A 422 -28.66 19.40 42.43
C GLY A 422 -28.31 20.39 41.31
N SER A 423 -28.35 19.96 40.06
CA SER A 423 -28.12 20.81 38.88
C SER A 423 -29.33 20.85 37.96
N GLU A 424 -29.37 21.83 37.06
CA GLU A 424 -30.41 21.98 36.02
C GLU A 424 -29.80 22.19 34.64
N LEU A 425 -30.50 21.68 33.63
CA LEU A 425 -30.08 21.75 32.23
C LEU A 425 -30.44 23.14 31.68
N VAL A 426 -29.44 23.84 31.15
CA VAL A 426 -29.59 25.18 30.59
C VAL A 426 -29.09 25.17 29.14
N ASP A 427 -29.87 25.77 28.24
CA ASP A 427 -29.48 26.01 26.86
C ASP A 427 -28.57 27.24 26.80
N GLU A 428 -27.30 27.05 26.43
CA GLU A 428 -26.34 28.12 26.20
C GLU A 428 -26.11 28.25 24.69
N THR A 429 -26.34 29.45 24.15
CA THR A 429 -26.02 29.78 22.76
C THR A 429 -24.59 30.31 22.68
N GLU A 430 -23.65 29.56 22.13
CA GLU A 430 -22.33 30.09 21.78
C GLU A 430 -22.48 31.06 20.59
N THR A 431 -22.22 32.35 20.82
CA THR A 431 -22.06 33.34 19.75
C THR A 431 -20.62 33.31 19.24
N VAL A 432 -20.38 32.72 18.07
CA VAL A 432 -19.10 32.84 17.38
C VAL A 432 -18.94 34.31 16.94
N GLY A 433 -17.97 35.01 17.51
CA GLY A 433 -17.68 36.41 17.19
C GLY A 433 -17.22 36.59 15.74
N VAL A 434 -17.83 37.54 15.04
CA VAL A 434 -17.44 37.96 13.69
C VAL A 434 -16.08 38.64 13.75
N LEU A 435 -15.05 38.03 13.17
CA LEU A 435 -13.83 38.75 12.78
C LEU A 435 -14.10 39.43 11.45
N THR A 436 -14.33 40.75 11.48
CA THR A 436 -14.29 41.60 10.29
C THR A 436 -12.85 41.92 9.96
N GLU A 437 -12.26 41.27 8.95
CA GLU A 437 -11.15 41.86 8.23
C GLU A 437 -11.66 43.02 7.36
N LYS A 438 -10.93 44.12 7.42
CA LYS A 438 -11.26 45.38 6.77
C LYS A 438 -10.21 45.57 5.68
N GLU A 439 -10.59 45.37 4.42
CA GLU A 439 -9.79 45.84 3.28
C GLU A 439 -10.52 46.95 2.53
N GLU A 440 -9.82 48.06 2.36
CA GLU A 440 -10.16 49.18 1.49
C GLU A 440 -9.71 48.90 0.04
N PRO A 441 -10.28 49.58 -0.97
CA PRO A 441 -10.26 49.11 -2.34
C PRO A 441 -9.03 49.58 -3.13
N THR A 442 -8.61 48.81 -4.13
CA THR A 442 -7.94 49.36 -5.32
C THR A 442 -8.37 48.69 -6.61
N GLU A 443 -8.52 49.56 -7.61
CA GLU A 443 -8.88 49.49 -9.02
C GLU A 443 -8.71 48.20 -9.85
N SER A 444 -9.71 48.06 -10.74
CA SER A 444 -9.82 47.27 -11.96
C SER A 444 -8.62 47.31 -12.91
N VAL A 445 -8.31 46.17 -13.55
CA VAL A 445 -8.18 46.02 -15.03
C VAL A 445 -8.52 44.56 -15.43
N ASP A 446 -9.34 44.43 -16.46
CA ASP A 446 -9.83 43.23 -17.15
C ASP A 446 -8.75 42.20 -17.57
N VAL A 447 -9.12 40.91 -17.65
CA VAL A 447 -9.30 40.13 -18.91
C VAL A 447 -9.78 38.70 -18.58
N ASN A 448 -11.02 38.39 -18.97
CA ASN A 448 -11.63 37.12 -19.39
C ASN A 448 -11.12 35.77 -18.80
N ASP A 449 -11.85 35.29 -17.79
CA ASP A 449 -12.73 34.09 -17.78
C ASP A 449 -13.02 33.43 -19.15
N GLU A 450 -13.33 32.14 -19.33
CA GLU A 450 -13.86 31.03 -18.50
C GLU A 450 -13.87 29.80 -19.48
N GLU A 451 -14.23 28.53 -19.19
CA GLU A 451 -15.32 27.98 -18.38
C GLU A 451 -14.96 26.55 -17.92
N GLU A 452 -15.32 26.26 -16.66
CA GLU A 452 -15.83 24.95 -16.23
C GLU A 452 -17.25 24.73 -16.79
N THR A 453 -17.68 23.48 -16.92
CA THR A 453 -19.07 23.15 -16.57
C THR A 453 -19.10 21.92 -15.67
N SER A 454 -19.79 22.10 -14.55
CA SER A 454 -20.30 21.10 -13.63
C SER A 454 -21.47 20.33 -14.24
N ASP A 455 -21.73 19.12 -13.75
CA ASP A 455 -23.05 18.83 -13.17
C ASP A 455 -23.05 17.60 -12.26
N ILE A 456 -23.76 17.77 -11.15
CA ILE A 456 -24.04 16.82 -10.08
C ILE A 456 -25.31 16.03 -10.44
N ASN A 457 -25.37 14.75 -10.11
CA ASN A 457 -26.59 14.18 -9.54
C ASN A 457 -26.29 12.97 -8.67
N ASP A 458 -26.90 13.01 -7.49
CA ASP A 458 -26.89 12.02 -6.42
C ASP A 458 -28.34 11.56 -6.23
N SER A 459 -28.57 10.25 -6.15
CA SER A 459 -29.79 9.68 -5.60
C SER A 459 -29.57 8.21 -5.22
N ASP A 460 -29.74 7.96 -3.93
CA ASP A 460 -29.72 6.69 -3.23
C ASP A 460 -30.81 5.68 -3.69
N ASP A 461 -30.48 4.42 -3.37
CA ASP A 461 -31.31 3.41 -2.69
C ASP A 461 -31.83 2.16 -3.43
N GLU A 462 -31.65 1.08 -2.65
CA GLU A 462 -32.28 -0.26 -2.64
C GLU A 462 -31.53 -1.46 -3.24
N GLU A 463 -31.13 -2.34 -2.32
CA GLU A 463 -30.75 -3.74 -2.48
C GLU A 463 -31.94 -4.60 -2.94
N GLU A 464 -31.74 -5.54 -3.86
CA GLU A 464 -32.48 -6.82 -3.84
C GLU A 464 -31.65 -7.99 -4.39
N GLU A 465 -31.98 -9.15 -3.83
CA GLU A 465 -31.35 -10.47 -3.96
C GLU A 465 -31.31 -11.03 -5.40
N VAL A 466 -30.20 -11.70 -5.74
CA VAL A 466 -30.07 -12.49 -6.96
C VAL A 466 -30.38 -13.95 -6.67
N THR A 467 -31.45 -14.47 -7.28
CA THR A 467 -31.67 -15.91 -7.47
C THR A 467 -31.68 -16.26 -8.96
N ASP A 468 -31.21 -17.48 -9.22
CA ASP A 468 -30.61 -17.95 -10.47
C ASP A 468 -31.62 -18.63 -11.42
N THR A 469 -31.33 -18.51 -12.73
CA THR A 469 -31.61 -19.46 -13.84
C THR A 469 -32.97 -19.39 -14.61
N PRO A 470 -33.11 -19.98 -15.83
CA PRO A 470 -32.86 -19.28 -17.11
C PRO A 470 -33.91 -19.58 -18.22
N THR A 471 -34.14 -18.71 -19.23
CA THR A 471 -34.76 -19.16 -20.51
C THR A 471 -34.45 -18.24 -21.71
N GLU A 472 -33.56 -18.74 -22.57
CA GLU A 472 -33.66 -18.93 -24.05
C GLU A 472 -34.51 -18.03 -25.01
N VAL A 473 -33.80 -17.55 -26.05
CA VAL A 473 -34.12 -17.27 -27.49
C VAL A 473 -35.12 -16.16 -27.88
N LYS A 474 -34.64 -15.10 -28.56
CA LYS A 474 -34.69 -14.94 -30.03
C LYS A 474 -34.10 -13.64 -30.58
N GLU A 475 -33.42 -13.82 -31.70
CA GLU A 475 -32.82 -12.88 -32.65
C GLU A 475 -33.87 -11.95 -33.28
N GLU A 476 -33.45 -10.74 -33.69
CA GLU A 476 -33.60 -10.27 -35.07
C GLU A 476 -32.68 -9.07 -35.36
N GLU A 477 -32.02 -9.15 -36.52
CA GLU A 477 -31.14 -8.18 -37.16
C GLU A 477 -31.91 -7.01 -37.81
N THR A 478 -31.21 -5.90 -38.06
CA THR A 478 -31.12 -5.11 -39.33
C THR A 478 -30.54 -3.71 -39.00
N ASP A 479 -29.35 -3.34 -39.52
CA ASP A 479 -29.05 -2.71 -40.83
C ASP A 479 -29.86 -1.41 -41.05
N GLU A 480 -29.39 -0.25 -41.52
CA GLU A 480 -28.16 0.31 -42.12
C GLU A 480 -28.45 1.86 -42.20
N VAL A 481 -27.49 2.76 -41.92
CA VAL A 481 -26.81 3.70 -42.88
C VAL A 481 -27.50 5.07 -43.16
N GLU A 482 -26.63 6.12 -43.20
CA GLU A 482 -26.73 7.44 -43.88
C GLU A 482 -27.68 8.52 -43.34
N GLU A 483 -27.44 9.85 -43.44
CA GLU A 483 -26.33 10.71 -43.83
C GLU A 483 -26.70 12.14 -43.32
N ALA A 484 -25.75 13.07 -43.37
CA ALA A 484 -25.82 14.44 -42.89
C ALA A 484 -26.85 15.37 -43.57
N THR A 485 -27.30 16.41 -42.85
CA THR A 485 -27.51 17.75 -43.41
C THR A 485 -27.46 18.85 -42.34
N GLU A 486 -26.85 19.98 -42.73
CA GLU A 486 -26.70 21.25 -42.02
C GLU A 486 -28.05 21.96 -41.77
N ALA A 487 -28.14 22.75 -40.68
CA ALA A 487 -29.03 23.92 -40.61
C ALA A 487 -28.64 24.91 -39.49
N GLU A 488 -28.23 26.11 -39.94
CA GLU A 488 -28.54 27.48 -39.49
C GLU A 488 -28.45 27.90 -38.00
N GLU A 489 -27.59 28.90 -37.80
CA GLU A 489 -27.50 29.81 -36.65
C GLU A 489 -28.77 30.67 -36.50
N GLN A 490 -29.27 30.79 -35.26
CA GLN A 490 -30.10 31.91 -34.82
C GLN A 490 -29.57 32.46 -33.49
N GLU A 491 -29.31 33.77 -33.47
CA GLU A 491 -28.95 34.56 -32.28
C GLU A 491 -30.13 34.62 -31.29
N GLU A 492 -29.86 34.36 -30.01
CA GLU A 492 -30.79 34.64 -28.91
C GLU A 492 -30.19 35.62 -27.88
N GLU A 493 -31.04 36.57 -27.48
CA GLU A 493 -30.82 37.75 -26.65
C GLU A 493 -30.47 37.40 -25.20
N LYS A 494 -29.38 37.98 -24.63
CA LYS A 494 -29.00 37.80 -23.22
C LYS A 494 -29.83 38.70 -22.28
N GLU A 495 -30.56 38.11 -21.34
CA GLU A 495 -31.11 38.79 -20.15
C GLU A 495 -30.07 38.89 -19.00
N PRO A 496 -30.20 39.87 -18.07
CA PRO A 496 -29.14 40.20 -17.11
C PRO A 496 -29.08 39.25 -15.90
N VAL A 497 -27.85 38.81 -15.57
CA VAL A 497 -27.53 37.93 -14.42
C VAL A 497 -27.67 38.69 -13.09
N GLN A 498 -28.51 38.17 -12.17
CA GLN A 498 -28.55 38.61 -10.77
C GLN A 498 -27.43 37.94 -9.97
N ILE A 499 -26.46 38.73 -9.48
CA ILE A 499 -25.42 38.26 -8.57
C ILE A 499 -26.02 38.10 -7.17
N THR A 500 -26.24 36.86 -6.74
CA THR A 500 -26.68 36.55 -5.37
C THR A 500 -25.45 36.34 -4.48
N LYS A 501 -25.19 37.28 -3.57
CA LYS A 501 -24.18 37.07 -2.50
C LYS A 501 -24.63 35.91 -1.60
N VAL A 502 -23.93 34.78 -1.67
CA VAL A 502 -24.09 33.69 -0.70
C VAL A 502 -23.42 34.11 0.61
N VAL A 503 -24.23 34.53 1.57
CA VAL A 503 -23.79 34.69 2.97
C VAL A 503 -24.00 33.34 3.66
N THR A 504 -22.93 32.62 3.94
CA THR A 504 -23.00 31.41 4.77
C THR A 504 -23.25 31.81 6.22
N ILE A 505 -24.53 31.90 6.62
CA ILE A 505 -24.92 32.10 8.02
C ILE A 505 -24.71 30.77 8.74
N LYS A 506 -23.60 30.62 9.48
CA LYS A 506 -23.48 29.53 10.47
C LYS A 506 -24.54 29.76 11.55
N ARG A 507 -25.58 28.92 11.58
CA ARG A 507 -26.59 28.94 12.66
C ARG A 507 -25.89 28.71 14.00
N PRO A 508 -26.24 29.43 15.08
CA PRO A 508 -25.69 29.17 16.40
C PRO A 508 -26.00 27.72 16.81
N LYS A 509 -24.98 26.97 17.23
CA LYS A 509 -25.19 25.66 17.85
C LYS A 509 -25.63 25.90 19.29
N THR A 510 -26.82 25.42 19.65
CA THR A 510 -27.29 25.42 21.04
C THR A 510 -26.60 24.27 21.78
N ILE A 511 -25.84 24.58 22.83
CA ILE A 511 -25.16 23.60 23.66
C ILE A 511 -25.90 23.52 25.00
N LYS A 512 -26.18 22.32 25.47
CA LYS A 512 -26.87 22.08 26.76
C LYS A 512 -25.85 21.82 27.86
N LYS A 513 -25.88 22.59 28.95
CA LYS A 513 -24.97 22.42 30.10
C LYS A 513 -25.72 22.32 31.42
N CYS A 514 -25.06 21.77 32.43
CA CYS A 514 -25.60 21.67 33.78
C CYS A 514 -25.05 22.78 34.68
N LEU A 515 -25.94 23.58 35.28
CA LEU A 515 -25.57 24.56 36.30
C LEU A 515 -26.11 24.13 37.66
N ILE A 516 -25.30 24.31 38.71
CA ILE A 516 -25.73 24.04 40.10
C ILE A 516 -26.90 24.96 40.44
N LYS A 517 -27.98 24.39 40.96
CA LYS A 517 -29.14 25.16 41.41
C LYS A 517 -28.71 26.13 42.51
N LYS A 518 -28.86 27.44 42.26
CA LYS A 518 -28.71 28.45 43.32
C LYS A 518 -29.92 28.32 44.25
N ASN A 519 -29.65 27.98 45.52
CA ASN A 519 -30.67 27.90 46.58
C ASN A 519 -31.39 29.21 46.83
#